data_AF-A0A3Q2Y9S3-F1
#
_entry.id   AF-A0A3Q2Y9S3-F1
#
_cell.length_a   1.000
_cell.length_b   1.000
_cell.length_c   1.000
_cell.angle_alpha   90.00
_cell.angle_beta   90.00
_cell.angle_gamma   90.00
#
_symmetry.space_group_name_H-M   'P 1'
#
loop_
_entity.id
_entity.type
_entity.pdbx_description
1 polymer ?
#
loop_
_entity_poly.entity_id
_entity_poly.type
_entity_poly.pdbx_seq_one_letter_code
_entity_poly.pdbx_strand_id
1 'polypeptide(L)' 'MLWYHGHLSGRDAEKLLTEKGKAGSFLVRESQSKPGDFVLSVLT' A
#
# COMPACT_ATOMS: atom_id res chain seq x y z
N MET A 1 3.57 7.53 -9.08
CA MET A 1 3.84 6.76 -7.84
C MET A 1 4.24 5.37 -8.28
N LEU A 2 5.32 4.79 -7.74
CA LEU A 2 5.57 3.37 -7.95
C LEU A 2 4.43 2.59 -7.29
N TRP A 3 3.93 1.55 -7.95
CA TRP A 3 2.75 0.83 -7.51
C TRP A 3 3.08 -0.36 -6.61
N TYR A 4 4.33 -0.82 -6.57
CA TYR A 4 4.77 -1.91 -5.70
C TYR A 4 5.83 -1.42 -4.72
N HIS A 5 5.63 -1.74 -3.44
CA HIS A 5 6.45 -1.26 -2.33
C HIS A 5 7.05 -2.39 -1.47
N GLY A 6 6.88 -3.66 -1.85
CA GLY A 6 7.44 -4.81 -1.13
C GLY A 6 7.05 -4.80 0.36
N HIS A 7 8.05 -4.86 1.24
CA HIS A 7 7.92 -4.75 2.70
C HIS A 7 7.48 -3.34 3.16
N LEU A 8 6.23 -2.97 2.91
CA LEU A 8 5.60 -1.76 3.41
C LEU A 8 4.53 -2.12 4.45
N SER A 9 4.50 -1.41 5.58
CA SER A 9 3.45 -1.62 6.58
C SER A 9 2.12 -1.06 6.09
N GLY A 10 1.00 -1.56 6.62
CA GLY A 10 -0.32 -0.99 6.31
C GLY A 10 -0.44 0.49 6.69
N ARG A 11 0.17 0.88 7.82
CA ARG A 11 0.18 2.26 8.32
C ARG A 11 0.98 3.20 7.41
N ASP A 12 2.15 2.75 6.94
CA ASP A 12 2.95 3.55 6.02
C ASP A 12 2.31 3.65 4.63
N ALA A 13 1.62 2.60 4.19
CA ALA A 13 0.82 2.62 2.97
C ALA A 13 -0.31 3.65 3.04
N GLU A 14 -1.07 3.67 4.14
CA GLU A 14 -2.12 4.66 4.39
C GLU A 14 -1.57 6.09 4.37
N LYS A 15 -0.45 6.31 5.07
CA LYS A 15 0.23 7.62 5.08
C LYS A 15 0.67 8.05 3.68
N LEU A 16 1.30 7.15 2.92
CA LEU A 16 1.73 7.42 1.54
C LEU A 16 0.56 7.79 0.63
N LEU A 17 -0.52 7.02 0.71
CA LEU A 17 -1.73 7.26 -0.07
C LEU A 17 -2.37 8.60 0.30
N THR A 18 -2.47 8.93 1.58
CA THR A 18 -3.09 10.18 2.07
C THR A 18 -2.24 11.41 1.75
N GLU A 19 -0.91 11.34 1.89
CA GLU A 19 -0.02 12.49 1.71
C GLU A 19 0.30 12.78 0.24
N LYS A 20 0.37 11.74 -0.60
CA LYS A 20 0.89 11.85 -1.98
C LYS A 20 -0.07 11.31 -3.04
N GLY A 21 -1.12 10.62 -2.63
CA GLY A 21 -2.15 10.08 -3.52
C GLY A 21 -3.32 11.03 -3.72
N LYS A 22 -4.25 10.58 -4.55
CA LYS A 22 -5.58 11.15 -4.79
C LYS A 22 -6.61 10.03 -4.70
N ALA A 23 -7.90 10.35 -4.58
CA ALA A 23 -8.96 9.33 -4.59
C ALA A 23 -8.78 8.34 -5.77
N GLY A 24 -8.85 7.04 -5.48
CA GLY A 24 -8.58 5.96 -6.41
C GLY A 24 -7.09 5.60 -6.59
N SER A 25 -6.18 6.27 -5.88
CA SER A 25 -4.77 5.85 -5.85
C SER A 25 -4.62 4.54 -5.10
N PHE A 26 -3.70 3.70 -5.55
CA PHE A 26 -3.44 2.42 -4.93
C PHE A 26 -1.95 2.10 -4.92
N LEU A 27 -1.59 1.15 -4.05
CA LEU A 27 -0.29 0.51 -4.06
C LEU A 27 -0.41 -0.94 -3.60
N VAL A 28 0.57 -1.75 -3.99
CA VAL A 28 0.72 -3.16 -3.65
C VAL A 28 1.89 -3.30 -2.69
N ARG A 29 1.68 -4.07 -1.62
CA ARG A 29 2.67 -4.39 -0.60
C ARG A 29 2.60 -5.86 -0.25
N GLU A 30 3.65 -6.39 0.35
CA GLU A 30 3.64 -7.73 0.92
C GLU A 30 2.81 -7.77 2.20
N SER A 31 2.15 -8.90 2.42
CA SER A 31 1.39 -9.14 3.63
C SER A 31 2.34 -9.49 4.78
N GLN A 32 2.39 -8.62 5.80
CA GLN A 32 3.14 -8.90 7.02
C GLN A 32 2.47 -9.97 7.90
N SER A 33 1.17 -10.20 7.76
CA SER A 33 0.43 -11.21 8.52
C SER A 33 0.40 -12.58 7.85
N LYS A 34 0.62 -12.64 6.53
CA LYS A 34 0.65 -13.87 5.74
C LYS A 34 1.83 -13.83 4.76
N PRO A 35 3.03 -14.32 5.16
CA PRO A 35 4.19 -14.33 4.28
C PRO A 35 3.88 -15.05 2.95
N GLY A 36 4.24 -14.42 1.83
CA GLY A 36 3.94 -14.91 0.48
C GLY A 36 2.66 -14.33 -0.15
N ASP A 37 1.76 -13.74 0.65
CA ASP A 37 0.60 -13.02 0.14
C ASP A 37 0.94 -11.56 -0.17
N PHE A 38 0.13 -10.97 -1.06
CA PHE A 38 0.17 -9.54 -1.39
C PHE A 38 -1.11 -8.84 -0.93
N VAL A 39 -0.99 -7.55 -0.63
CA VAL A 39 -2.08 -6.68 -0.21
C VAL A 39 -2.18 -5.51 -1.18
N LEU A 40 -3.39 -5.26 -1.69
CA LEU A 40 -3.74 -4.06 -2.43
C LEU A 40 -4.31 -3.02 -1.46
N SER A 41 -3.62 -1.90 -1.27
CA SER A 41 -4.08 -0.77 -0.47
C SER A 41 -4.60 0.33 -1.39
N VAL A 42 -5.85 0.76 -1.19
CA VAL A 42 -6.55 1.73 -2.04
C VAL A 42 -7.00 2.91 -1.21
N LEU A 43 -6.83 4.12 -1.71
CA LEU A 43 -7.41 5.33 -1.14
C LEU A 43 -8.80 5.54 -1.73
N THR A 44 -9.82 5.33 -0.90
CA THR A 44 -11.23 5.58 -1.23
C THR A 44 -11.68 6.91 -0.69
#